data_AF-A0A1J5PTD3-F1
#
_entry.id   AF-A0A1J5PTD3-F1
#
_cell.length_a   1.000
_cell.length_b   1.000
_cell.length_c   1.000
_cell.angle_alpha   90.00
_cell.angle_beta   90.00
_cell.angle_gamma   90.00
#
_symmetry.space_group_name_H-M   'P 1'
#
loop_
_entity.id
_entity.type
_entity.pdbx_description
1 polymer ?
#
loop_
_entity_poly.entity_id
_entity_poly.type
_entity_poly.pdbx_seq_one_letter_code
_entity_poly.pdbx_strand_id
1 'polypeptide(L)'
;MRFNSKGGFNVPFGHKPNRFAKAYITKIVNQVDKVQKTIKGKNWVFKTQDWKTTTDEANKDDFIYLDPPYIGRCTDYFNTWSDNDAQLLSNISHHLPCQYALSMWLENKYRKNEHIANDWLSKEIKTISHFYHLGSTESLRNAMTEALVLG
;
A
#
# COMPACT_ATOMS: atom_id res chain seq x y z
N MET A 1 9.35 2.56 8.52
CA MET A 1 10.78 2.93 8.68
C MET A 1 11.00 4.22 7.92
N ARG A 2 11.89 5.12 8.36
CA ARG A 2 12.15 6.39 7.68
C ARG A 2 13.66 6.58 7.52
N PHE A 3 14.05 7.00 6.32
CA PHE A 3 15.42 7.29 5.95
C PHE A 3 15.49 8.74 5.43
N ASN A 4 16.62 9.41 5.64
CA ASN A 4 16.87 10.74 5.08
C ASN A 4 17.39 10.65 3.63
N SER A 5 17.59 11.80 2.98
CA SER A 5 18.10 11.89 1.60
C SER A 5 19.51 11.33 1.41
N LYS A 6 20.26 11.08 2.48
CA LYS A 6 21.58 10.43 2.47
C LYS A 6 21.51 8.93 2.76
N GLY A 7 20.30 8.34 2.81
CA GLY A 7 20.08 6.93 3.14
C GLY A 7 20.21 6.59 4.63
N GLY A 8 20.40 7.58 5.50
CA GLY A 8 20.55 7.35 6.94
C GLY A 8 19.20 7.15 7.63
N PHE A 9 19.10 6.13 8.50
CA PHE A 9 17.93 5.91 9.35
C PHE A 9 17.73 7.09 10.32
N ASN A 10 16.51 7.64 10.39
CA ASN A 10 16.26 8.86 11.16
C ASN A 10 14.95 8.83 11.98
N VAL A 11 14.48 7.64 12.37
CA VAL A 11 13.31 7.52 13.25
C VAL A 11 13.79 7.72 14.70
N PRO A 12 13.21 8.68 15.46
CA PRO A 12 13.57 8.89 16.85
C PRO A 12 13.15 7.71 17.73
N PHE A 13 13.71 7.64 18.94
CA PHE A 13 13.32 6.63 19.91
C PHE A 13 11.87 6.86 20.38
N GLY A 14 10.97 5.93 20.05
CA GLY A 14 9.55 6.01 20.37
C GLY A 14 9.15 5.70 21.82
N HIS A 15 10.02 5.95 22.81
CA HIS A 15 9.73 5.78 24.25
C HIS A 15 9.19 4.39 24.67
N LYS A 16 9.64 3.32 24.00
CA LYS A 16 9.30 1.92 24.34
C LYS A 16 10.54 1.24 24.95
N PRO A 17 10.79 1.37 26.28
CA PRO A 17 11.99 0.83 26.93
C PRO A 17 12.03 -0.70 26.88
N ASN A 18 10.87 -1.36 26.92
CA ASN A 18 10.75 -2.82 26.88
C ASN A 18 10.83 -3.40 25.46
N ARG A 19 11.46 -2.71 24.49
CA ARG A 19 11.57 -3.17 23.10
C ARG A 19 12.36 -4.48 22.95
N PHE A 20 13.12 -4.87 23.97
CA PHE A 20 13.86 -6.14 24.01
C PHE A 20 13.27 -7.14 25.02
N ALA A 21 12.02 -6.95 25.46
CA ALA A 21 11.34 -7.95 26.26
C ALA A 21 11.26 -9.28 25.50
N LYS A 22 11.50 -10.40 26.20
CA LYS A 22 11.51 -11.74 25.60
C LYS A 22 10.27 -12.01 24.75
N ALA A 23 9.08 -11.65 25.25
CA ALA A 23 7.82 -11.83 24.54
C ALA A 23 7.80 -11.11 23.18
N TYR A 24 8.37 -9.91 23.08
CA TYR A 24 8.42 -9.16 21.83
C TYR A 24 9.42 -9.76 20.84
N ILE A 25 10.59 -10.20 21.34
CA ILE A 25 11.58 -10.92 20.53
C ILE A 25 10.97 -12.21 19.97
N THR A 26 10.33 -13.02 20.82
CA THR A 26 9.63 -14.25 20.40
C THR A 26 8.59 -13.96 19.32
N LYS A 27 7.80 -12.89 19.47
CA LYS A 27 6.82 -12.49 18.45
C LYS A 27 7.49 -12.20 17.09
N ILE A 28 8.60 -11.45 17.08
CA ILE A 28 9.33 -11.13 15.85
C ILE A 28 9.91 -12.40 15.22
N VAL A 29 10.58 -13.24 16.02
CA VAL A 29 11.20 -14.48 15.53
C VAL A 29 10.15 -15.41 14.91
N ASN A 30 9.00 -15.57 15.55
CA ASN A 30 7.91 -16.37 15.01
C ASN A 30 7.33 -15.79 13.70
N GLN A 31 7.26 -14.46 13.57
CA GLN A 31 6.84 -13.82 12.32
C GLN A 31 7.85 -14.06 11.20
N VAL A 32 9.15 -13.91 11.48
CA VAL A 32 10.23 -14.17 10.51
C VAL A 32 10.23 -15.64 10.07
N ASP A 33 10.11 -16.58 11.00
CA ASP A 33 10.03 -18.02 10.70
C ASP A 33 8.81 -18.34 9.81
N LYS A 34 7.64 -17.75 10.11
CA LYS A 34 6.43 -17.93 9.28
C LYS A 34 6.63 -17.40 7.85
N VAL A 35 7.21 -16.23 7.70
CA VAL A 35 7.50 -15.64 6.38
C VAL A 35 8.51 -16.49 5.62
N GLN A 36 9.60 -16.90 6.28
CA GLN A 36 10.61 -17.79 5.69
C GLN A 36 9.98 -19.09 5.17
N LYS A 37 9.16 -19.75 5.98
CA LYS A 37 8.43 -20.97 5.59
C LYS A 37 7.50 -20.74 4.40
N THR A 38 6.92 -19.55 4.29
CA THR A 38 6.01 -19.19 3.19
C THR A 38 6.77 -18.99 1.87
N ILE A 39 7.99 -18.46 1.92
CA ILE A 39 8.85 -18.18 0.76
C ILE A 39 9.59 -19.44 0.30
N LYS A 40 10.03 -20.29 1.25
CA LYS A 40 10.87 -21.46 0.98
C LYS A 40 10.22 -22.40 -0.05
N GLY A 41 11.01 -22.81 -1.04
CA GLY A 41 10.58 -23.75 -2.08
C GLY A 41 9.72 -23.15 -3.19
N LYS A 42 9.60 -21.81 -3.25
CA LYS A 42 8.89 -21.08 -4.30
C LYS A 42 9.85 -20.16 -5.07
N ASN A 43 9.45 -19.76 -6.27
CA ASN A 43 10.25 -18.92 -7.16
C ASN A 43 9.98 -17.43 -6.90
N TRP A 44 10.46 -16.93 -5.76
CA TRP A 44 10.39 -15.50 -5.45
C TRP A 44 11.58 -14.75 -6.01
N VAL A 45 11.32 -13.62 -6.65
CA VAL A 45 12.33 -12.63 -7.04
C VAL A 45 11.99 -11.31 -6.34
N PHE A 46 12.90 -10.83 -5.49
CA PHE A 46 12.76 -9.54 -4.83
C PHE A 46 13.53 -8.48 -5.62
N LYS A 47 12.83 -7.47 -6.11
CA LYS A 47 13.42 -6.36 -6.86
C LYS A 47 13.25 -5.05 -6.10
N THR A 48 14.29 -4.23 -6.08
CA THR A 48 14.24 -2.83 -5.66
C THR A 48 14.36 -1.98 -6.91
N GLN A 49 13.22 -1.64 -7.52
CA GLN A 49 13.18 -0.90 -8.79
C GLN A 49 11.96 0.03 -8.83
N ASP A 50 11.93 0.92 -9.82
CA ASP A 50 10.77 1.73 -10.11
C ASP A 50 9.61 0.83 -10.59
N TRP A 51 8.40 1.11 -10.13
CA TRP A 51 7.20 0.36 -10.49
C TRP A 51 6.92 0.40 -12.00
N LYS A 52 7.28 1.48 -12.71
CA LYS A 52 7.15 1.58 -14.17
C LYS A 52 7.92 0.48 -14.88
N THR A 53 9.17 0.22 -14.43
CA THR A 53 9.97 -0.88 -14.96
C THR A 53 9.32 -2.23 -14.70
N THR A 54 8.74 -2.44 -13.51
CA THR A 54 8.03 -3.69 -13.20
C THR A 54 6.81 -3.89 -14.08
N THR A 55 6.03 -2.84 -14.36
CA THR A 55 4.85 -2.93 -15.22
C THR A 55 5.22 -3.12 -16.69
N ASP A 56 6.33 -2.54 -17.14
CA ASP A 56 6.83 -2.70 -18.52
C ASP A 56 7.36 -4.12 -18.80
N GLU A 57 7.81 -4.83 -17.76
CA GLU A 57 8.25 -6.22 -17.84
C GLU A 57 7.08 -7.23 -17.91
N ALA A 58 5.84 -6.78 -17.68
CA ALA A 58 4.69 -7.67 -17.61
C ALA A 58 4.27 -8.20 -18.98
N ASN A 59 3.82 -9.45 -19.01
CA ASN A 59 3.27 -10.11 -20.18
C ASN A 59 1.82 -10.55 -19.92
N LYS A 60 1.13 -11.01 -20.96
CA LYS A 60 -0.29 -11.36 -20.93
C LYS A 60 -0.68 -12.49 -19.95
N ASP A 61 0.27 -13.34 -19.57
CA ASP A 61 0.05 -14.49 -18.70
C ASP A 61 0.30 -14.14 -17.21
N ASP A 62 0.71 -12.90 -16.94
CA ASP A 62 0.94 -12.40 -15.59
C ASP A 62 -0.36 -11.94 -14.91
N PHE A 63 -0.25 -11.63 -13.63
CA PHE A 63 -1.25 -10.89 -12.87
C PHE A 63 -0.53 -9.87 -11.98
N ILE A 64 -0.98 -8.61 -12.02
CA ILE A 64 -0.35 -7.54 -11.25
C ILE A 64 -1.28 -7.08 -10.12
N TYR A 65 -0.77 -7.13 -8.89
CA TYR A 65 -1.42 -6.47 -7.76
C TYR A 65 -0.73 -5.13 -7.47
N LEU A 66 -1.49 -4.05 -7.57
CA LEU A 66 -1.07 -2.68 -7.39
C LEU A 66 -1.55 -2.17 -6.02
N ASP A 67 -0.62 -1.77 -5.16
CA ASP A 67 -0.89 -1.18 -3.86
C ASP A 67 0.01 0.07 -3.65
N PRO A 68 -0.23 1.14 -4.43
CA PRO A 68 0.58 2.35 -4.38
C PRO A 68 0.27 3.17 -3.11
N PRO A 69 1.10 4.18 -2.77
CA PRO A 69 0.71 5.19 -1.79
C PRO A 69 -0.63 5.83 -2.15
N TYR A 70 -1.56 5.87 -1.19
CA TYR A 70 -2.92 6.38 -1.45
C TYR A 70 -2.96 7.90 -1.60
N ILE A 71 -3.32 8.35 -2.81
CA ILE A 71 -3.45 9.77 -3.12
C ILE A 71 -4.53 10.44 -2.26
N GLY A 72 -4.31 11.69 -1.87
CA GLY A 72 -5.26 12.46 -1.05
C GLY A 72 -5.41 12.01 0.42
N ARG A 73 -4.67 10.97 0.85
CA ARG A 73 -4.75 10.40 2.20
C ARG A 73 -3.59 10.75 3.13
N CYS A 74 -2.43 11.12 2.59
CA CYS A 74 -1.23 11.41 3.37
C CYS A 74 -0.95 12.92 3.42
N THR A 75 -0.98 13.51 4.62
CA THR A 75 -0.57 14.92 4.86
C THR A 75 0.92 15.05 5.20
N ASP A 76 1.69 13.96 5.11
CA ASP A 76 3.10 13.98 5.46
C ASP A 76 3.90 14.67 4.34
N TYR A 77 4.52 15.80 4.68
CA TYR A 77 5.40 16.65 3.86
C TYR A 77 6.58 15.93 3.14
N PHE A 78 6.71 14.62 3.31
CA PHE A 78 7.77 13.77 2.75
C PHE A 78 7.28 12.79 1.69
N ASN A 79 5.98 12.81 1.34
CA ASN A 79 5.45 11.86 0.38
C ASN A 79 5.85 12.28 -1.05
N THR A 80 6.61 11.44 -1.73
CA THR A 80 7.04 11.67 -3.12
C THR A 80 5.98 11.26 -4.14
N TRP A 81 4.85 10.70 -3.69
CA TRP A 81 3.75 10.27 -4.55
C TRP A 81 2.80 11.43 -4.84
N SER A 82 2.83 11.92 -6.07
CA SER A 82 2.04 13.05 -6.55
C SER A 82 0.73 12.61 -7.23
N ASP A 83 -0.16 13.58 -7.48
CA ASP A 83 -1.35 13.34 -8.32
C ASP A 83 -0.94 12.88 -9.74
N ASN A 84 0.18 13.39 -10.27
CA ASN A 84 0.71 12.97 -11.56
C ASN A 84 1.17 11.50 -11.54
N ASP A 85 1.75 11.02 -10.44
CA ASP A 85 2.13 9.61 -10.31
C ASP A 85 0.89 8.71 -10.26
N ALA A 86 -0.16 9.14 -9.57
CA ALA A 86 -1.43 8.43 -9.52
C ALA A 86 -2.10 8.37 -10.91
N GLN A 87 -2.11 9.47 -11.65
CA GLN A 87 -2.62 9.52 -13.02
C GLN A 87 -1.79 8.64 -13.96
N LEU A 88 -0.46 8.69 -13.84
CA LEU A 88 0.44 7.88 -14.67
C LEU A 88 0.22 6.38 -14.41
N LEU A 89 0.05 5.99 -13.14
CA LEU A 89 -0.27 4.61 -12.77
C LEU A 89 -1.60 4.18 -13.39
N SER A 90 -2.64 5.02 -13.33
CA SER A 90 -3.92 4.73 -13.98
C SER A 90 -3.75 4.52 -15.48
N ASN A 91 -3.07 5.44 -16.17
CA ASN A 91 -2.85 5.36 -17.60
C ASN A 91 -2.11 4.07 -17.98
N ILE A 92 -1.03 3.72 -17.27
CA ILE A 92 -0.28 2.49 -17.53
C ILE A 92 -1.15 1.25 -17.27
N SER A 93 -1.89 1.24 -16.16
CA SER A 93 -2.73 0.09 -15.77
C SER A 93 -3.80 -0.21 -16.82
N HIS A 94 -4.41 0.82 -17.41
CA HIS A 94 -5.39 0.65 -18.49
C HIS A 94 -4.82 0.00 -19.76
N HIS A 95 -3.51 0.01 -19.95
CA HIS A 95 -2.82 -0.53 -21.13
C HIS A 95 -1.97 -1.76 -20.81
N LEU A 96 -2.06 -2.31 -19.59
CA LEU A 96 -1.35 -3.53 -19.23
C LEU A 96 -1.81 -4.68 -20.13
N PRO A 97 -0.89 -5.57 -20.54
CA PRO A 97 -1.25 -6.73 -21.35
C PRO A 97 -1.96 -7.84 -20.55
N CYS A 98 -2.02 -7.70 -19.22
CA CYS A 98 -2.55 -8.68 -18.29
C CYS A 98 -3.61 -8.10 -17.36
N GLN A 99 -4.29 -9.00 -16.64
CA GLN A 99 -5.23 -8.63 -15.59
C GLN A 99 -4.50 -8.02 -14.39
N TYR A 100 -5.17 -7.09 -13.72
CA TYR A 100 -4.64 -6.50 -12.51
C TYR A 100 -5.72 -6.30 -11.45
N ALA A 101 -5.26 -6.08 -10.22
CA ALA A 101 -6.08 -5.54 -9.14
C ALA A 101 -5.37 -4.37 -8.47
N LEU A 102 -6.09 -3.27 -8.26
CA LEU A 102 -5.60 -2.07 -7.59
C LEU A 102 -6.33 -1.86 -6.26
N SER A 103 -5.56 -1.71 -5.19
CA SER A 103 -6.07 -1.29 -3.88
C SER A 103 -5.98 0.22 -3.71
N MET A 104 -7.07 0.82 -3.21
CA MET A 104 -7.16 2.25 -2.92
C MET A 104 -8.22 2.52 -1.84
N TRP A 105 -8.18 3.69 -1.21
CA TRP A 105 -9.35 4.17 -0.44
C TRP A 105 -10.42 4.72 -1.38
N LEU A 106 -11.69 4.48 -1.05
CA LEU A 106 -12.83 4.97 -1.82
C LEU A 106 -13.43 6.22 -1.18
N GLU A 107 -13.83 6.11 0.08
CA GLU A 107 -14.48 7.21 0.79
C GLU A 107 -14.46 7.00 2.30
N ASN A 108 -14.73 8.09 3.01
CA ASN A 108 -15.12 8.09 4.41
C ASN A 108 -16.27 9.10 4.60
N LYS A 109 -16.71 9.30 5.85
CA LYS A 109 -17.79 10.23 6.18
C LYS A 109 -17.58 11.67 5.65
N TYR A 110 -16.35 12.10 5.43
CA TYR A 110 -15.99 13.47 5.12
C TYR A 110 -15.54 13.69 3.67
N ARG A 111 -14.94 12.68 3.04
CA ARG A 111 -14.27 12.81 1.75
C ARG A 111 -14.52 11.57 0.89
N LYS A 112 -14.63 11.80 -0.42
CA LYS A 112 -14.57 10.76 -1.44
C LYS A 112 -13.27 10.88 -2.22
N ASN A 113 -12.78 9.76 -2.73
CA ASN A 113 -11.62 9.73 -3.59
C ASN A 113 -12.06 9.96 -5.03
N GLU A 114 -11.94 11.22 -5.48
CA GLU A 114 -12.30 11.61 -6.84
C GLU A 114 -11.45 10.90 -7.90
N HIS A 115 -10.24 10.44 -7.55
CA HIS A 115 -9.39 9.66 -8.46
C HIS A 115 -10.11 8.39 -8.94
N ILE A 116 -10.76 7.65 -8.02
CA ILE A 116 -11.55 6.46 -8.36
C ILE A 116 -12.71 6.81 -9.29
N ALA A 117 -13.39 7.92 -9.00
CA ALA A 117 -14.52 8.38 -9.81
C ALA A 117 -14.09 8.86 -11.20
N ASN A 118 -12.91 9.43 -11.35
CA ASN A 118 -12.49 10.00 -12.63
C ASN A 118 -11.86 8.94 -13.54
N ASP A 119 -11.02 8.08 -12.97
CA ASP A 119 -10.14 7.22 -13.75
C ASP A 119 -10.60 5.76 -13.80
N TRP A 120 -11.40 5.30 -12.85
CA TRP A 120 -11.63 3.85 -12.65
C TRP A 120 -13.10 3.42 -12.70
N LEU A 121 -14.04 4.33 -12.96
CA LEU A 121 -15.49 4.01 -12.97
C LEU A 121 -15.88 2.96 -14.02
N SER A 122 -15.12 2.82 -15.10
CA SER A 122 -15.37 1.83 -16.15
C SER A 122 -15.00 0.40 -15.74
N LYS A 123 -14.31 0.23 -14.60
CA LYS A 123 -13.80 -1.05 -14.11
C LYS A 123 -14.73 -1.65 -13.05
N GLU A 124 -14.58 -2.95 -12.80
CA GLU A 124 -15.28 -3.59 -11.68
C GLU A 124 -14.63 -3.13 -10.37
N ILE A 125 -15.44 -2.64 -9.43
CA ILE A 125 -14.97 -2.16 -8.13
C ILE A 125 -15.64 -2.97 -7.03
N LYS A 126 -14.83 -3.69 -6.25
CA LYS A 126 -15.28 -4.33 -4.99
C LYS A 126 -14.93 -3.42 -3.83
N THR A 127 -15.82 -3.34 -2.83
CA THR A 127 -15.61 -2.47 -1.68
C THR A 127 -15.61 -3.25 -0.38
N ILE A 128 -14.79 -2.79 0.57
CA ILE A 128 -14.76 -3.31 1.93
C ILE A 128 -14.73 -2.15 2.92
N SER A 129 -15.67 -2.15 3.86
CA SER A 129 -15.72 -1.19 4.95
C SER A 129 -15.01 -1.75 6.17
N HIS A 130 -14.15 -0.94 6.79
CA HIS A 130 -13.55 -1.27 8.07
C HIS A 130 -13.35 -0.02 8.93
N PHE A 131 -13.21 -0.23 10.24
CA PHE A 131 -13.01 0.85 11.19
C PHE A 131 -11.51 1.04 11.45
N TYR A 132 -10.97 2.21 11.12
CA TYR A 132 -9.64 2.58 11.59
C TYR A 132 -9.70 2.90 13.08
N HIS A 133 -8.91 2.19 13.89
CA HIS A 133 -8.70 2.52 15.30
C HIS A 133 -7.77 3.72 15.51
N LEU A 134 -7.33 4.38 14.44
CA LEU A 134 -6.49 5.58 14.47
C LEU A 134 -7.36 6.82 14.76
N GLY A 135 -7.58 7.06 16.05
CA GLY A 135 -8.20 8.27 16.59
C GLY A 135 -7.82 8.37 18.07
N SER A 136 -7.44 9.57 18.52
CA SER A 136 -7.10 9.82 19.94
C SER A 136 -8.27 9.51 20.88
N THR A 137 -9.50 9.57 20.37
CA THR A 137 -10.75 9.17 21.03
C THR A 137 -11.61 8.32 20.09
N GLU A 138 -12.53 7.53 20.65
CA GLU A 138 -13.42 6.65 19.88
C GLU A 138 -14.37 7.43 18.94
N SER A 139 -14.79 8.63 19.34
CA SER A 139 -15.62 9.54 18.53
C SER A 139 -14.94 10.08 17.26
N LEU A 140 -13.61 9.99 17.18
CA LEU A 140 -12.83 10.38 16.00
C LEU A 140 -12.53 9.21 15.07
N ARG A 141 -12.91 7.98 15.46
CA ARG A 141 -12.77 6.78 14.63
C ARG A 141 -13.96 6.69 13.71
N ASN A 142 -13.73 6.94 12.42
CA ASN A 142 -14.76 6.81 11.41
C ASN A 142 -14.46 5.59 10.53
N ALA A 143 -15.52 4.96 10.02
CA ALA A 143 -15.39 3.92 9.03
C ALA A 143 -14.72 4.48 7.77
N MET A 144 -13.86 3.66 7.18
CA MET A 144 -13.28 3.90 5.86
C MET A 144 -13.70 2.78 4.93
N THR A 145 -14.15 3.16 3.74
CA THR A 145 -14.42 2.23 2.66
C THR A 145 -13.19 2.18 1.77
N GLU A 146 -12.62 0.99 1.60
CA GLU A 146 -11.56 0.71 0.62
C GLU A 146 -12.17 0.09 -0.63
N ALA A 147 -11.52 0.34 -1.76
CA ALA A 147 -11.85 -0.18 -3.07
C ALA A 147 -10.75 -1.10 -3.57
N LEU A 148 -11.18 -2.20 -4.17
CA LEU A 148 -10.38 -3.09 -5.01
C LEU A 148 -10.90 -2.98 -6.44
N VAL A 149 -10.16 -2.29 -7.29
CA VAL A 149 -10.47 -2.12 -8.71
C VAL A 149 -9.90 -3.31 -9.48
N LEU A 150 -10.70 -3.94 -10.33
CA LEU A 150 -10.32 -5.09 -11.16
C LEU A 150 -10.40 -4.71 -12.63
N GLY A 151 -9.35 -4.98 -13.40
CA GLY A 151 -9.28 -4.52 -14.77
C GLY A 151 -8.42 -5.32 -15.72
#